data_AF-A0AAP7QKA1-F1
#
_entry.id   AF-A0AAP7QKA1-F1
#
_cell.length_a   1.000
_cell.length_b   1.000
_cell.length_c   1.000
_cell.angle_alpha   90.00
_cell.angle_beta   90.00
_cell.angle_gamma   90.00
#
_symmetry.space_group_name_H-M   'P 1'
#
loop_
_entity.id
_entity.type
_entity.pdbx_description
1 polymer ?
#
loop_
_entity_poly.entity_id
_entity_poly.type
_entity_poly.pdbx_seq_one_letter_code
_entity_poly.pdbx_strand_id
1 'polypeptide(L)'
;MEGWRISHLNERKKERTIYVDADACPVKDEILSVASQFQVPVTFIASYEHFQTKRSPLEDWRFVDTHKEAADLVIANSAAAQDIVVTQDIGLASLLLPRQVIVLSERGRMYTNETIDFDLERRHVSSKQRRKGVYGKGPKKLLEEDKKRFMAQLQKILSNHEGFLN
;
A
#
# COMPACT_ATOMS: atom_id res chain seq x y z
N MET A 1 -35.70 34.77 -24.92
CA MET A 1 -35.05 34.72 -23.59
C MET A 1 -34.98 33.24 -23.22
N GLU A 2 -34.14 32.44 -23.87
CA GLU A 2 -32.69 32.26 -23.60
C GLU A 2 -32.45 31.99 -22.10
N GLY A 3 -31.90 30.88 -21.62
CA GLY A 3 -31.34 29.69 -22.24
C GLY A 3 -31.09 28.64 -21.15
N TRP A 4 -31.23 27.37 -21.51
CA TRP A 4 -30.89 26.20 -20.70
C TRP A 4 -29.38 25.95 -20.82
N ARG A 5 -28.64 25.71 -19.71
CA ARG A 5 -27.57 24.69 -19.53
C ARG A 5 -26.44 25.06 -18.55
N ILE A 6 -26.32 24.22 -17.52
CA ILE A 6 -25.14 23.45 -17.06
C ILE A 6 -23.89 24.21 -16.56
N SER A 7 -23.56 23.97 -15.29
CA SER A 7 -22.32 23.25 -14.93
C SER A 7 -22.37 22.70 -13.49
N HIS A 8 -23.08 21.59 -13.28
CA HIS A 8 -22.62 20.62 -12.27
C HIS A 8 -21.36 20.00 -12.87
N LEU A 9 -20.22 20.64 -12.61
CA LEU A 9 -18.93 20.04 -12.92
C LEU A 9 -18.87 18.73 -12.17
N ASN A 10 -18.76 17.68 -12.96
CA ASN A 10 -18.56 16.30 -12.58
C ASN A 10 -17.39 16.23 -11.56
N GLU A 11 -17.69 16.25 -10.26
CA GLU A 11 -16.75 15.82 -9.24
C GLU A 11 -16.55 14.32 -9.47
N ARG A 12 -15.58 13.97 -10.32
CA ARG A 12 -15.07 12.61 -10.43
C ARG A 12 -14.61 12.23 -9.04
N LYS A 13 -15.46 11.50 -8.30
CA LYS A 13 -15.13 10.88 -7.02
C LYS A 13 -13.78 10.21 -7.22
N LYS A 14 -12.74 10.66 -6.51
CA LYS A 14 -11.37 10.18 -6.73
C LYS A 14 -11.40 8.65 -6.65
N GLU A 15 -11.01 7.99 -7.73
CA GLU A 15 -10.92 6.54 -7.76
C GLU A 15 -9.83 6.11 -6.78
N ARG A 16 -10.21 5.22 -5.85
CA ARG A 16 -9.29 4.61 -4.88
C ARG A 16 -8.15 3.95 -5.63
N THR A 17 -6.91 4.18 -5.19
CA THR A 17 -5.72 3.58 -5.79
C THR A 17 -5.00 2.69 -4.77
N ILE A 18 -4.41 1.59 -5.24
CA ILE A 18 -3.49 0.76 -4.44
C ILE A 18 -2.05 1.18 -4.78
N TYR A 19 -1.33 1.72 -3.81
CA TYR A 19 0.10 1.97 -3.91
C TYR A 19 0.88 0.84 -3.25
N VAL A 20 1.95 0.39 -3.90
CA VAL A 20 2.75 -0.75 -3.42
C VAL A 20 4.21 -0.34 -3.33
N ASP A 21 4.78 -0.43 -2.13
CA ASP A 21 6.23 -0.44 -1.95
C ASP A 21 6.78 -1.76 -2.52
N ALA A 22 7.39 -1.68 -3.70
CA ALA A 22 7.59 -2.82 -4.58
C ALA A 22 9.03 -3.38 -4.60
N ASP A 23 9.97 -2.77 -3.87
CA ASP A 23 11.38 -3.19 -3.84
C ASP A 23 11.53 -4.64 -3.34
N ALA A 24 10.75 -5.03 -2.34
CA ALA A 24 10.79 -6.40 -1.79
C ALA A 24 9.42 -7.10 -1.70
N CYS A 25 8.36 -6.51 -2.23
CA CYS A 25 7.00 -7.06 -2.12
C CYS A 25 6.86 -8.43 -2.83
N PRO A 26 6.59 -9.53 -2.09
CA PRO A 26 6.47 -10.88 -2.63
C PRO A 26 5.03 -11.24 -3.04
N VAL A 27 4.08 -10.30 -2.92
CA VAL A 27 2.64 -10.53 -3.17
C VAL A 27 2.07 -9.72 -4.34
N LYS A 28 2.92 -9.36 -5.32
CA LYS A 28 2.52 -8.53 -6.47
C LYS A 28 1.41 -9.18 -7.31
N ASP A 29 1.52 -10.48 -7.55
CA ASP A 29 0.53 -11.25 -8.31
C ASP A 29 -0.81 -11.32 -7.57
N GLU A 30 -0.78 -11.51 -6.25
CA GLU A 30 -1.97 -11.51 -5.39
C GLU A 30 -2.65 -10.14 -5.36
N ILE A 31 -1.88 -9.04 -5.32
CA ILE A 31 -2.39 -7.67 -5.41
C ILE A 31 -3.15 -7.49 -6.73
N LEU A 32 -2.52 -7.83 -7.85
CA LEU A 32 -3.11 -7.66 -9.19
C LEU A 32 -4.35 -8.51 -9.40
N SER A 33 -4.30 -9.78 -8.97
CA SER A 33 -5.42 -10.71 -9.05
C SER A 33 -6.65 -10.17 -8.33
N VAL A 34 -6.49 -9.64 -7.11
CA VAL A 34 -7.61 -9.05 -6.37
C VAL A 34 -8.03 -7.71 -6.97
N ALA A 35 -7.09 -6.80 -7.24
CA ALA A 35 -7.39 -5.46 -7.76
C ALA A 35 -8.17 -5.49 -9.08
N SER A 36 -7.84 -6.43 -9.98
CA SER A 36 -8.54 -6.60 -11.25
C SER A 36 -10.02 -6.96 -11.11
N GLN A 37 -10.40 -7.68 -10.05
CA GLN A 37 -11.79 -8.07 -9.79
C GLN A 37 -12.66 -6.88 -9.37
N PHE A 38 -12.03 -5.85 -8.81
CA PHE A 38 -12.68 -4.62 -8.34
C PHE A 38 -12.38 -3.42 -9.25
N GLN A 39 -11.67 -3.62 -10.36
CA GLN A 39 -11.25 -2.56 -11.30
C GLN A 39 -10.50 -1.40 -10.61
N VAL A 40 -9.72 -1.70 -9.57
CA VAL A 40 -8.95 -0.71 -8.81
C VAL A 40 -7.55 -0.57 -9.41
N PRO A 41 -7.09 0.65 -9.73
CA PRO A 41 -5.75 0.87 -10.25
C PRO A 41 -4.68 0.51 -9.21
N VAL A 42 -3.57 -0.06 -9.69
CA VAL A 42 -2.40 -0.40 -8.87
C VAL A 42 -1.19 0.37 -9.37
N THR A 43 -0.52 1.10 -8.48
CA THR A 43 0.77 1.75 -8.75
C THR A 43 1.86 1.08 -7.92
N PHE A 44 2.79 0.42 -8.59
CA PHE A 44 4.01 -0.10 -7.97
C PHE A 44 5.08 0.98 -7.95
N ILE A 45 5.68 1.20 -6.79
CA ILE A 45 6.78 2.15 -6.58
C ILE A 45 8.02 1.35 -6.17
N ALA A 46 9.05 1.38 -7.02
CA ALA A 46 10.31 0.66 -6.77
C ALA A 46 11.51 1.54 -7.13
N SER A 47 12.62 1.31 -6.47
CA SER A 47 13.94 1.81 -6.86
C SER A 47 14.35 1.29 -8.26
N TYR A 48 15.16 2.08 -8.99
CA TYR A 48 15.63 1.69 -10.33
C TYR A 48 16.37 0.35 -10.40
N GLU A 49 16.93 -0.15 -9.28
CA GLU A 49 17.62 -1.45 -9.23
C GLU A 49 16.67 -2.65 -9.48
N HIS A 50 15.35 -2.44 -9.38
CA HIS A 50 14.35 -3.52 -9.44
C HIS A 50 13.48 -3.51 -10.71
N PHE A 51 13.98 -2.93 -11.80
CA PHE A 51 13.24 -2.86 -13.07
C PHE A 51 12.92 -4.27 -13.62
N GLN A 52 11.63 -4.62 -13.72
CA GLN A 52 11.15 -5.82 -14.38
C GLN A 52 10.14 -5.52 -15.50
N THR A 53 10.17 -6.32 -16.56
CA THR A 53 9.60 -6.05 -17.89
C THR A 53 8.25 -6.71 -18.19
N LYS A 54 7.37 -6.89 -17.20
CA LYS A 54 5.99 -7.34 -17.47
C LYS A 54 5.00 -6.21 -17.16
N ARG A 55 4.05 -6.02 -18.08
CA ARG A 55 3.08 -4.92 -18.07
C ARG A 55 1.69 -5.45 -18.42
N SER A 56 0.80 -5.48 -17.44
CA SER A 56 -0.66 -5.56 -17.62
C SER A 56 -1.25 -4.15 -17.87
N PRO A 57 -2.40 -4.00 -18.56
CA PRO A 57 -3.05 -2.70 -18.71
C PRO A 57 -3.46 -2.01 -17.40
N LEU A 58 -3.56 -2.78 -16.29
CA LEU A 58 -3.89 -2.27 -14.95
C LEU A 58 -2.65 -1.96 -14.09
N GLU A 59 -1.44 -2.23 -14.60
CA GLU A 59 -0.18 -1.99 -13.89
C GLU A 59 0.38 -0.62 -14.25
N ASP A 60 0.34 0.32 -13.30
CA ASP A 60 1.18 1.52 -13.35
C ASP A 60 2.47 1.27 -12.56
N TRP A 61 3.63 1.59 -13.14
CA TRP A 61 4.92 1.45 -12.49
C TRP A 61 5.62 2.81 -12.44
N ARG A 62 5.96 3.25 -11.22
CA ARG A 62 6.75 4.45 -10.99
C ARG A 62 8.11 4.05 -10.41
N PHE A 63 9.15 4.28 -11.20
CA PHE A 63 10.52 4.07 -10.76
C PHE A 63 11.07 5.35 -10.15
N VAL A 64 11.75 5.21 -9.03
CA VAL A 64 12.34 6.32 -8.27
C VAL A 64 13.85 6.13 -8.14
N ASP A 65 14.58 7.24 -8.00
CA ASP A 65 16.02 7.24 -7.75
C ASP A 65 16.39 6.30 -6.60
N THR A 66 17.57 5.69 -6.66
CA THR A 66 18.08 4.70 -5.68
C THR A 66 18.41 5.29 -4.30
N HIS A 67 17.99 6.53 -4.04
CA HIS A 67 18.19 7.15 -2.75
C HIS A 67 17.32 6.43 -1.72
N LYS A 68 17.93 6.14 -0.57
CA LYS A 68 17.24 5.59 0.59
C LYS A 68 15.99 6.44 0.88
N GLU A 69 14.83 5.81 0.97
CA GLU A 69 13.50 6.42 1.23
C GLU A 69 12.80 7.09 0.03
N ALA A 70 13.34 7.05 -1.18
CA ALA A 70 12.68 7.67 -2.35
C ALA A 70 11.28 7.09 -2.64
N ALA A 71 11.12 5.76 -2.50
CA ALA A 71 9.84 5.09 -2.70
C ALA A 71 8.80 5.52 -1.65
N ASP A 72 9.22 5.55 -0.37
CA ASP A 72 8.40 5.98 0.76
C ASP A 72 7.89 7.41 0.57
N LEU A 73 8.77 8.33 0.13
CA LEU A 73 8.41 9.72 -0.12
C LEU A 73 7.38 9.85 -1.25
N VAL A 74 7.56 9.10 -2.35
CA VAL A 74 6.59 9.13 -3.46
C VAL A 74 5.23 8.56 -3.02
N ILE A 75 5.21 7.47 -2.25
CA ILE A 75 3.98 6.91 -1.70
C ILE A 75 3.31 7.91 -0.76
N ALA A 76 4.07 8.47 0.19
CA ALA A 76 3.55 9.45 1.14
C ALA A 76 2.98 10.68 0.44
N ASN A 77 3.60 11.17 -0.64
CA ASN A 77 3.10 12.32 -1.37
C ASN A 77 1.90 11.99 -2.27
N SER A 78 1.77 10.75 -2.76
CA SER A 78 0.72 10.35 -3.71
C SER A 78 -0.57 9.87 -3.03
N ALA A 79 -0.45 9.12 -1.93
CA ALA A 79 -1.59 8.49 -1.26
C ALA A 79 -2.47 9.52 -0.56
N ALA A 80 -3.79 9.40 -0.71
CA ALA A 80 -4.77 10.21 0.00
C ALA A 80 -5.74 9.35 0.80
N ALA A 81 -6.65 10.00 1.54
CA ALA A 81 -7.68 9.32 2.31
C ALA A 81 -8.38 8.24 1.46
N GLN A 82 -8.59 7.07 2.04
CA GLN A 82 -9.18 5.89 1.44
C GLN A 82 -8.35 5.16 0.36
N ASP A 83 -7.19 5.69 -0.05
CA ASP A 83 -6.24 4.89 -0.84
C ASP A 83 -5.68 3.75 0.03
N ILE A 84 -5.19 2.71 -0.63
CA ILE A 84 -4.59 1.54 0.02
C ILE A 84 -3.08 1.58 -0.22
N VAL A 85 -2.30 1.37 0.82
CA VAL A 85 -0.84 1.23 0.73
C VAL A 85 -0.44 -0.16 1.21
N VAL A 86 0.29 -0.89 0.37
CA VAL A 86 0.93 -2.16 0.74
C VAL A 86 2.41 -1.91 1.04
N THR A 87 2.81 -2.06 2.30
CA THR A 87 4.20 -1.85 2.75
C THR A 87 4.51 -2.67 4.01
N GLN A 88 5.79 -2.95 4.24
CA GLN A 88 6.31 -3.48 5.51
C GLN A 88 6.98 -2.41 6.38
N ASP A 89 7.14 -1.18 5.87
CA ASP A 89 7.77 -0.12 6.63
C ASP A 89 6.78 0.51 7.63
N ILE A 90 7.05 0.26 8.91
CA ILE A 90 6.26 0.78 10.04
C ILE A 90 6.32 2.31 10.11
N GLY A 91 7.44 2.91 9.72
CA GLY A 91 7.58 4.37 9.62
C GLY A 91 6.66 4.94 8.55
N LEU A 92 6.69 4.39 7.33
CA LEU A 92 5.76 4.79 6.27
C LEU A 92 4.30 4.59 6.69
N ALA A 93 3.96 3.45 7.28
CA ALA A 93 2.61 3.20 7.81
C ALA A 93 2.18 4.28 8.82
N SER A 94 3.06 4.66 9.75
CA SER A 94 2.76 5.69 10.76
C SER A 94 2.50 7.08 10.17
N LEU A 95 3.11 7.42 9.04
CA LEU A 95 2.88 8.69 8.35
C LEU A 95 1.54 8.72 7.60
N LEU A 96 1.07 7.55 7.15
CA LEU A 96 -0.10 7.41 6.31
C LEU A 96 -1.41 7.27 7.09
N LEU A 97 -1.37 6.56 8.23
CA LEU A 97 -2.57 6.28 9.04
C LEU A 97 -3.34 7.55 9.49
N PRO A 98 -2.69 8.65 9.95
CA PRO A 98 -3.40 9.88 10.31
C PRO A 98 -4.14 10.54 9.15
N ARG A 99 -3.76 10.22 7.90
CA ARG A 99 -4.36 10.74 6.68
C ARG A 99 -5.52 9.87 6.17
N GLN A 100 -6.00 8.92 6.97
CA GLN A 100 -7.07 7.99 6.62
C GLN A 100 -6.73 7.09 5.43
N VAL A 101 -5.43 6.85 5.20
CA VAL A 101 -4.94 5.86 4.24
C VAL A 101 -5.02 4.48 4.88
N ILE A 102 -5.46 3.48 4.11
CA ILE A 102 -5.55 2.10 4.57
C ILE A 102 -4.21 1.42 4.35
N VAL A 103 -3.53 0.99 5.40
CA VAL A 103 -2.18 0.40 5.27
C VAL A 103 -2.19 -1.09 5.61
N LEU A 104 -1.72 -1.91 4.67
CA LEU A 104 -1.70 -3.36 4.73
C LEU A 104 -0.26 -3.88 4.55
N SER A 105 0.16 -4.83 5.37
CA SER A 105 1.38 -5.59 5.10
C SER A 105 1.16 -6.67 4.05
N GLU A 106 2.22 -7.07 3.35
CA GLU A 106 2.25 -8.26 2.47
C GLU A 106 1.83 -9.59 3.15
N ARG A 107 1.75 -9.60 4.49
CA ARG A 107 1.25 -10.74 5.28
C ARG A 107 -0.23 -10.63 5.65
N GLY A 108 -0.94 -9.62 5.14
CA GLY A 108 -2.36 -9.41 5.42
C GLY A 108 -2.67 -8.81 6.79
N ARG A 109 -1.66 -8.35 7.54
CA ARG A 109 -1.87 -7.57 8.78
C ARG A 109 -2.19 -6.12 8.39
N MET A 110 -3.30 -5.60 8.92
CA MET A 110 -3.62 -4.18 8.91
C MET A 110 -2.77 -3.44 9.94
N TYR A 111 -2.19 -2.31 9.54
CA TYR A 111 -1.70 -1.32 10.50
C TYR A 111 -2.87 -0.44 10.91
N THR A 112 -2.86 0.01 12.17
CA THR A 112 -3.94 0.81 12.73
C THR A 112 -3.39 1.87 13.67
N ASN A 113 -4.10 2.99 13.84
CA ASN A 113 -3.66 4.06 14.75
C ASN A 113 -3.54 3.57 16.20
N GLU A 114 -4.30 2.54 16.60
CA GLU A 114 -4.27 1.98 17.95
C GLU A 114 -3.01 1.14 18.23
N THR A 115 -2.36 0.61 17.19
CA THR A 115 -1.24 -0.34 17.33
C THR A 115 0.10 0.19 16.81
N ILE A 116 0.09 1.27 16.03
CA ILE A 116 1.28 1.75 15.32
C ILE A 116 2.38 2.26 16.26
N ASP A 117 2.03 2.92 17.37
CA ASP A 117 3.02 3.41 18.34
C ASP A 117 3.78 2.26 18.99
N PHE A 118 3.08 1.17 19.32
CA PHE A 118 3.71 -0.04 19.85
C PHE A 118 4.62 -0.72 18.82
N ASP A 119 4.22 -0.75 17.55
CA ASP A 119 5.07 -1.27 16.47
C ASP A 119 6.35 -0.44 16.30
N LEU A 120 6.24 0.89 16.37
CA LEU A 120 7.38 1.81 16.32
C LEU A 120 8.33 1.60 17.50
N GLU A 121 7.81 1.47 18.72
CA GLU A 121 8.61 1.17 19.91
C GLU A 121 9.34 -0.16 19.75
N ARG A 122 8.65 -1.21 19.29
CA ARG A 122 9.26 -2.52 19.04
C ARG A 122 10.37 -2.44 17.99
N ARG A 123 10.17 -1.67 16.91
CA ARG A 123 11.20 -1.40 15.89
C ARG A 123 12.39 -0.67 16.51
N HIS A 124 12.16 0.31 17.37
CA HIS A 124 13.22 1.05 18.07
C HIS A 124 14.04 0.14 18.98
N VAL A 125 13.39 -0.66 19.83
CA VAL A 125 14.06 -1.62 20.73
C VAL A 125 14.88 -2.62 19.91
N SER A 126 14.31 -3.19 18.85
CA SER A 126 15.01 -4.11 17.96
C SER A 126 16.25 -3.46 17.31
N SER A 127 16.13 -2.20 16.86
CA SER A 127 17.27 -1.45 16.33
C SER A 127 18.36 -1.19 17.38
N LYS A 128 17.97 -0.89 18.62
CA LYS A 128 18.91 -0.70 19.73
C LYS A 128 19.65 -1.99 20.06
N GLN A 129 18.99 -3.14 20.02
CA GLN A 129 19.62 -4.46 20.20
C GLN A 129 20.62 -4.77 19.09
N ARG A 130 20.27 -4.51 17.81
CA ARG A 130 21.21 -4.69 16.69
C ARG A 130 22.47 -3.83 16.84
N ARG A 131 22.35 -2.58 17.29
CA ARG A 131 23.52 -1.70 17.56
C ARG A 131 24.43 -2.25 18.67
N LYS A 132 23.90 -3.06 19.57
CA LYS A 132 24.66 -3.79 20.60
C LYS A 132 25.21 -5.14 20.12
N GLY A 133 25.08 -5.46 18.84
CA GLY A 133 25.49 -6.74 18.26
C GLY A 133 24.52 -7.90 18.52
N VAL A 134 23.33 -7.63 19.08
CA VAL A 134 22.30 -8.64 19.31
C VAL A 134 21.37 -8.69 18.10
N TYR A 135 21.50 -9.74 17.30
CA TYR A 135 20.68 -9.96 16.11
C TYR A 135 19.59 -10.98 16.40
N GLY A 136 18.35 -10.62 16.07
CA GLY A 136 17.23 -11.56 16.06
C GLY A 136 17.26 -12.44 14.81
N LYS A 137 16.37 -13.43 14.76
CA LYS A 137 16.05 -14.12 13.49
C LYS A 137 15.45 -13.09 12.52
N GLY A 138 15.88 -13.14 11.26
CA GLY A 138 15.32 -12.30 10.20
C GLY A 138 13.82 -12.55 9.98
N PRO A 139 13.18 -11.78 9.06
CA PRO A 139 11.80 -12.02 8.71
C PRO A 139 11.59 -13.49 8.35
N LYS A 140 10.51 -14.09 8.87
CA LYS A 140 10.14 -15.46 8.47
C LYS A 140 9.88 -15.47 6.97
N LYS A 141 10.09 -16.63 6.33
CA LYS A 141 9.67 -16.85 4.94
C LYS A 141 8.15 -16.64 4.82
N LEU A 142 7.70 -16.01 3.73
CA LEU A 142 6.27 -15.90 3.42
C LEU A 142 5.72 -17.29 3.08
N LEU A 143 4.58 -17.63 3.67
CA LEU A 143 3.87 -18.90 3.44
C LEU A 143 2.63 -18.68 2.57
N GLU A 144 2.13 -19.76 1.97
CA GLU A 144 0.88 -19.72 1.20
C GLU A 144 -0.33 -19.28 2.04
N GLU A 145 -0.34 -19.60 3.34
CA GLU A 145 -1.37 -19.12 4.26
C GLU A 145 -1.29 -17.60 4.47
N ASP A 146 -0.08 -17.03 4.47
CA ASP A 146 0.08 -15.57 4.55
C ASP A 146 -0.49 -14.89 3.31
N LYS A 147 -0.27 -15.46 2.12
CA LYS A 147 -0.82 -14.99 0.84
C LYS A 147 -2.35 -15.05 0.82
N LYS A 148 -2.93 -16.18 1.25
CA LYS A 148 -4.39 -16.33 1.38
C LYS A 148 -4.98 -15.29 2.34
N ARG A 149 -4.35 -15.09 3.49
CA ARG A 149 -4.78 -14.06 4.46
C ARG A 149 -4.67 -12.65 3.87
N PHE A 150 -3.59 -12.36 3.15
CA PHE A 150 -3.41 -11.09 2.45
C PHE A 150 -4.53 -10.85 1.44
N MET A 151 -4.79 -11.80 0.55
CA MET A 151 -5.85 -11.69 -0.46
C MET A 151 -7.23 -11.51 0.18
N ALA A 152 -7.57 -12.33 1.18
CA ALA A 152 -8.86 -12.24 1.87
C ALA A 152 -9.05 -10.87 2.52
N GLN A 153 -8.00 -10.31 3.11
CA GLN A 153 -8.09 -8.99 3.73
C GLN A 153 -8.16 -7.86 2.71
N LEU A 154 -7.40 -7.94 1.61
CA LEU A 154 -7.50 -6.98 0.52
C LEU A 154 -8.90 -7.00 -0.11
N GLN A 155 -9.45 -8.19 -0.38
CA GLN A 155 -10.82 -8.37 -0.87
C GLN A 155 -11.83 -7.72 0.08
N LYS A 156 -11.73 -7.97 1.40
CA LYS A 156 -12.62 -7.37 2.39
C LYS A 156 -12.58 -5.84 2.37
N ILE A 157 -11.39 -5.24 2.26
CA ILE A 157 -11.22 -3.78 2.19
C ILE A 157 -11.92 -3.20 0.95
N LEU A 158 -11.80 -3.89 -0.19
CA LEU A 158 -12.40 -3.46 -1.45
C LEU A 158 -13.92 -3.68 -1.48
N SER A 159 -14.40 -4.86 -1.05
CA SER A 159 -15.84 -5.17 -0.99
C SER A 159 -16.62 -4.27 -0.04
N ASN A 160 -16.05 -3.90 1.11
CA ASN A 160 -16.71 -3.00 2.05
C ASN A 160 -16.92 -1.59 1.47
N HIS A 161 -16.22 -1.21 0.40
CA HIS A 161 -16.42 0.07 -0.28
C HIS A 161 -17.49 -0.01 -1.37
N GLU A 162 -17.54 -1.09 -2.14
CA GLU A 162 -18.59 -1.33 -3.14
C GLU A 162 -19.99 -1.27 -2.51
N GLY A 163 -20.13 -1.69 -1.24
CA GLY A 163 -21.38 -1.59 -0.48
C GLY A 163 -21.85 -0.16 -0.12
N PHE A 164 -21.02 0.88 -0.32
CA PHE A 164 -21.40 2.30 -0.15
C PHE A 164 -21.67 3.00 -1.50
N LEU A 165 -21.66 2.27 -2.61
CA LEU A 165 -21.94 2.77 -3.96
C LEU A 165 -23.31 2.31 -4.51
N ASN A 166 -24.14 1.63 -3.71
CA ASN A 166 -25.52 1.28 -4.05
C ASN A 166 -26.51 2.01 -3.15
#